data_AF-A0A923X6F4-F1
#
_entry.id   AF-A0A923X6F4-F1
#
_cell.length_a   1.000
_cell.length_b   1.000
_cell.length_c   1.000
_cell.angle_alpha   90.00
_cell.angle_beta   90.00
_cell.angle_gamma   90.00
#
_symmetry.space_group_name_H-M   'P 1'
#
loop_
_entity.id
_entity.type
_entity.pdbx_description
1 polymer ?
#
loop_
_entity_poly.entity_id
_entity_poly.type
_entity_poly.pdbx_seq_one_letter_code
_entity_poly.pdbx_strand_id
1 'polypeptide(L)'
;QLGGQQYAAGGLSVATDAAGNVYLADGAWAPNQTNTVVKYGPDGRVLTRFGSYGDKSWAIGSFYWMLTGLTVTDDGATVYTSEVGNNRIQTWQRQGDGSYIATSAYGGTAANNADRGGYCNFAGWQGAFAAPYDVALDGAGNIYVLNTTCKQVLRFSPAFRELTANVDVRVAGGDYPRPHGFAVSRNGVVFVGENQRVLVPTGTAFAAAAPPVRGSSASTTPTPTPNPPPPSASSSTSPAVATPAAAPPTAPSAVALRNPLRIATRFARRVLVGPRSARRLVTQVKCTRACTVRVLVRDRRGTVGFATRRGVAGRYVSISVPLGRKRLPGRTQVTVSARTATGDVVSRRRVVSLGR
;
A
#
# COMPACT_ATOMS: atom_id res chain seq x y z
N GLN A 1 -30.62 4.44 3.07
CA GLN A 1 -30.96 5.00 4.40
C GLN A 1 -30.40 4.05 5.44
N LEU A 2 -29.72 4.56 6.46
CA LEU A 2 -29.33 3.82 7.67
C LEU A 2 -30.04 4.51 8.84
N GLY A 3 -30.77 3.75 9.66
CA GLY A 3 -31.51 4.32 10.80
C GLY A 3 -32.54 5.42 10.44
N GLY A 4 -33.18 5.34 9.27
CA GLY A 4 -34.20 6.31 8.83
C GLY A 4 -33.66 7.66 8.33
N GLN A 5 -32.36 7.89 8.38
CA GLN A 5 -31.71 9.10 7.84
C GLN A 5 -31.27 8.89 6.38
N GLN A 6 -31.50 9.91 5.55
CA GLN A 6 -31.05 9.96 4.16
C GLN A 6 -29.68 10.65 4.12
N TYR A 7 -28.62 9.85 3.97
CA TYR A 7 -27.27 10.35 3.74
C TYR A 7 -27.16 10.84 2.30
N ALA A 8 -26.27 11.82 2.06
CA ALA A 8 -25.99 12.26 0.70
C ALA A 8 -25.65 11.05 -0.17
N ALA A 9 -25.95 11.10 -1.47
CA ALA A 9 -25.78 10.00 -2.43
C ALA A 9 -24.31 9.59 -2.68
N GLY A 10 -23.42 9.85 -1.72
CA GLY A 10 -22.00 9.60 -1.81
C GLY A 10 -21.38 9.10 -0.51
N GLY A 11 -22.08 8.39 0.39
CA GLY A 11 -21.36 7.64 1.44
C GLY A 11 -20.29 6.76 0.80
N LEU A 12 -19.01 7.07 1.03
CA LEU A 12 -17.91 6.56 0.20
C LEU A 12 -17.23 5.31 0.78
N SER A 13 -17.32 5.09 2.10
CA SER A 13 -16.76 3.92 2.77
C SER A 13 -17.44 3.58 4.09
N VAL A 14 -17.38 2.30 4.44
CA VAL A 14 -17.82 1.75 5.73
C VAL A 14 -16.74 0.84 6.34
N ALA A 15 -16.64 0.80 7.66
CA ALA A 15 -15.85 -0.21 8.37
C ALA A 15 -16.53 -0.61 9.69
N THR A 16 -16.07 -1.72 10.27
CA THR A 16 -16.63 -2.28 11.51
C THR A 16 -15.55 -2.59 12.53
N ASP A 17 -15.85 -2.37 13.81
CA ASP A 17 -15.03 -2.89 14.91
C ASP A 17 -15.52 -4.29 15.35
N ALA A 18 -14.78 -4.97 16.23
CA ALA A 18 -15.12 -6.30 16.70
C ALA A 18 -16.36 -6.33 17.62
N ALA A 19 -16.80 -5.18 18.12
CA ALA A 19 -18.04 -5.03 18.88
C ALA A 19 -19.27 -4.90 17.96
N GLY A 20 -19.07 -4.91 16.64
CA GLY A 20 -20.15 -4.80 15.64
C GLY A 20 -20.64 -3.37 15.42
N ASN A 21 -19.91 -2.35 15.90
CA ASN A 21 -20.22 -0.97 15.56
C ASN A 21 -19.83 -0.70 14.11
N VAL A 22 -20.61 0.14 13.43
CA VAL A 22 -20.38 0.51 12.03
C VAL A 22 -19.91 1.96 11.96
N TYR A 23 -18.86 2.23 11.20
CA TYR A 23 -18.34 3.57 10.95
C TYR A 23 -18.56 3.89 9.48
N LEU A 24 -19.19 5.03 9.21
CA LEU A 24 -19.51 5.52 7.87
C LEU A 24 -18.73 6.80 7.58
N ALA A 25 -18.00 6.82 6.46
CA ALA A 25 -17.48 8.04 5.86
C ALA A 25 -18.63 8.72 5.12
N ASP A 26 -19.30 9.66 5.78
CA ASP A 26 -20.34 10.50 5.21
C ASP A 26 -19.67 11.71 4.56
N GLY A 27 -18.97 11.43 3.46
CA GLY A 27 -18.31 12.42 2.63
C GLY A 27 -19.11 12.72 1.37
N ALA A 28 -18.76 13.83 0.74
CA ALA A 28 -19.45 14.29 -0.46
C ALA A 28 -18.48 14.73 -1.55
N TRP A 29 -18.89 14.49 -2.80
CA TRP A 29 -18.14 14.89 -3.99
C TRP A 29 -18.25 16.39 -4.25
N ALA A 30 -19.41 16.99 -3.94
CA ALA A 30 -19.64 18.41 -4.16
C ALA A 30 -19.10 19.25 -2.99
N PRO A 31 -18.45 20.40 -3.28
CA PRO A 31 -18.18 21.38 -2.24
C PRO A 31 -19.51 21.88 -1.66
N ASN A 32 -19.56 22.06 -0.34
CA ASN A 32 -20.72 22.51 0.46
C ASN A 32 -21.69 21.40 0.91
N GLN A 33 -21.19 20.19 1.07
CA GLN A 33 -21.92 19.05 1.63
C GLN A 33 -21.17 18.46 2.84
N THR A 34 -21.86 17.63 3.64
CA THR A 34 -21.31 17.05 4.86
C THR A 34 -20.05 16.22 4.56
N ASN A 35 -19.01 16.43 5.36
CA ASN A 35 -17.87 15.54 5.45
C ASN A 35 -17.67 15.25 6.93
N THR A 36 -18.13 14.09 7.37
CA THR A 36 -18.06 13.66 8.77
C THR A 36 -17.98 12.15 8.83
N VAL A 37 -17.50 11.62 9.95
CA VAL A 37 -17.60 10.20 10.24
C VAL A 37 -18.76 9.98 11.19
N VAL A 38 -19.62 9.03 10.87
CA VAL A 38 -20.76 8.64 11.71
C VAL A 38 -20.53 7.23 12.24
N LYS A 39 -20.53 7.06 13.56
CA LYS A 39 -20.49 5.74 14.22
C LYS A 39 -21.91 5.32 14.59
N TYR A 40 -22.28 4.09 14.25
CA TYR A 40 -23.52 3.43 14.64
C TYR A 40 -23.23 2.25 15.56
N GLY A 41 -24.16 1.98 16.46
CA GLY A 41 -24.21 0.73 17.20
C GLY A 41 -24.64 -0.44 16.30
N PRO A 42 -24.48 -1.68 16.78
CA PRO A 42 -24.95 -2.87 16.07
C PRO A 42 -26.47 -2.89 15.87
N ASP A 43 -27.21 -2.10 16.64
CA ASP A 43 -28.65 -1.86 16.50
C ASP A 43 -29.01 -0.81 15.44
N GLY A 44 -28.01 -0.24 14.75
CA GLY A 44 -28.18 0.78 13.72
C GLY A 44 -28.44 2.19 14.27
N ARG A 45 -28.37 2.40 15.59
CA ARG A 45 -28.51 3.74 16.18
C ARG A 45 -27.21 4.53 16.08
N VAL A 46 -27.30 5.83 15.80
CA VAL A 46 -26.11 6.71 15.80
C VAL A 46 -25.60 6.84 17.23
N LEU A 47 -24.31 6.55 17.43
CA LEU A 47 -23.63 6.71 18.71
C LEU A 47 -22.87 8.02 18.80
N THR A 48 -22.13 8.37 17.74
CA THR A 48 -21.36 9.61 17.70
C THR A 48 -21.06 10.06 16.27
N ARG A 49 -20.73 11.33 16.12
CA ARG A 49 -20.25 11.95 14.89
C ARG A 49 -18.97 12.71 15.18
N PHE A 50 -18.00 12.63 14.29
CA PHE A 50 -16.74 13.34 14.46
C PHE A 50 -16.14 13.78 13.13
N GLY A 51 -15.33 14.83 13.21
CA GLY A 51 -14.86 15.58 12.06
C GLY A 51 -15.86 16.66 11.64
N SER A 52 -15.36 17.89 11.50
CA SER A 52 -16.14 19.06 11.11
C SER A 52 -15.96 19.38 9.62
N TYR A 53 -17.06 19.70 8.96
CA TYR A 53 -17.06 20.30 7.63
C TYR A 53 -17.22 21.82 7.76
N GLY A 54 -16.48 22.61 6.96
CA GLY A 54 -16.91 23.98 6.66
C GLY A 54 -15.90 25.12 6.84
N ASP A 55 -14.71 24.90 7.42
CA ASP A 55 -13.69 25.96 7.55
C ASP A 55 -12.66 25.96 6.41
N LYS A 56 -12.69 24.97 5.52
CA LYS A 56 -11.64 24.70 4.51
C LYS A 56 -10.24 24.69 5.14
N SER A 57 -10.14 24.45 6.45
CA SER A 57 -8.90 24.59 7.17
C SER A 57 -8.09 23.31 7.09
N TRP A 58 -6.78 23.49 7.11
CA TRP A 58 -5.81 22.40 7.19
C TRP A 58 -5.73 21.80 8.60
N ALA A 59 -6.56 22.27 9.54
CA ALA A 59 -6.52 21.83 10.93
C ALA A 59 -6.79 20.33 11.04
N ILE A 60 -6.13 19.71 12.00
CA ILE A 60 -6.42 18.34 12.41
C ILE A 60 -7.82 18.35 13.04
N GLY A 61 -8.68 17.43 12.63
CA GLY A 61 -10.07 17.39 13.08
C GLY A 61 -11.10 17.97 12.11
N SER A 62 -10.69 18.71 11.08
CA SER A 62 -11.59 19.23 10.04
C SER A 62 -11.50 18.38 8.76
N PHE A 63 -12.50 18.46 7.90
CA PHE A 63 -12.50 17.94 6.52
C PHE A 63 -12.86 19.07 5.54
N TYR A 64 -12.12 19.17 4.45
CA TYR A 64 -12.31 20.14 3.38
C TYR A 64 -13.30 19.62 2.32
N TRP A 65 -13.03 18.49 1.66
CA TRP A 65 -13.97 17.83 0.73
C TRP A 65 -13.49 16.41 0.40
N MET A 66 -14.41 15.53 -0.03
CA MET A 66 -14.14 14.14 -0.38
C MET A 66 -13.42 13.34 0.73
N LEU A 67 -14.06 13.26 1.89
CA LEU A 67 -13.82 12.17 2.83
C LEU A 67 -14.26 10.86 2.15
N THR A 68 -13.30 9.98 1.85
CA THR A 68 -13.49 8.89 0.88
C THR A 68 -13.41 7.52 1.54
N GLY A 69 -12.34 7.27 2.27
CA GLY A 69 -12.09 5.99 2.93
C GLY A 69 -12.00 6.13 4.44
N LEU A 70 -12.26 5.03 5.13
CA LEU A 70 -11.94 4.89 6.54
C LEU A 70 -11.64 3.43 6.87
N THR A 71 -10.87 3.24 7.94
CA THR A 71 -10.68 1.94 8.61
C THR A 71 -10.62 2.16 10.11
N VAL A 72 -10.98 1.14 10.89
CA VAL A 72 -10.97 1.16 12.35
C VAL A 72 -10.21 -0.06 12.87
N THR A 73 -9.56 0.07 14.04
CA THR A 73 -8.95 -1.06 14.74
C THR A 73 -10.01 -2.00 15.31
N ASP A 74 -9.67 -3.28 15.51
CA ASP A 74 -10.62 -4.29 16.03
C ASP A 74 -11.27 -3.86 17.36
N ASP A 75 -10.53 -3.15 18.22
CA ASP A 75 -11.01 -2.63 19.51
C ASP A 75 -11.80 -1.31 19.41
N GLY A 76 -11.94 -0.74 18.20
CA GLY A 76 -12.60 0.54 17.98
C GLY A 76 -11.81 1.76 18.49
N ALA A 77 -10.60 1.57 19.03
CA ALA A 77 -9.85 2.63 19.69
C ALA A 77 -9.30 3.67 18.72
N THR A 78 -8.87 3.23 17.53
CA THR A 78 -8.27 4.12 16.51
C THR A 78 -9.04 4.03 15.20
N VAL A 79 -9.36 5.19 14.63
CA VAL A 79 -9.93 5.32 13.28
C VAL A 79 -8.92 6.06 12.40
N TYR A 80 -8.73 5.59 11.18
CA TYR A 80 -7.98 6.29 10.14
C TYR A 80 -8.93 6.69 9.03
N THR A 81 -8.82 7.93 8.54
CA THR A 81 -9.69 8.45 7.47
C THR A 81 -8.86 8.99 6.33
N SER A 82 -9.20 8.66 5.09
CA SER A 82 -8.59 9.23 3.89
C SER A 82 -9.42 10.37 3.33
N GLU A 83 -8.73 11.48 3.05
CA GLU A 83 -9.34 12.68 2.50
C GLU A 83 -8.60 13.08 1.23
N VAL A 84 -9.34 13.07 0.12
CA VAL A 84 -8.80 13.49 -1.18
C VAL A 84 -8.57 14.99 -1.20
N GLY A 85 -9.50 15.78 -0.65
CA GLY A 85 -9.44 17.24 -0.77
C GLY A 85 -8.22 17.90 -0.15
N ASN A 86 -7.72 17.34 0.95
CA ASN A 86 -6.49 17.78 1.61
C ASN A 86 -5.31 16.84 1.37
N ASN A 87 -5.43 15.81 0.55
CA ASN A 87 -4.36 14.82 0.32
C ASN A 87 -3.77 14.22 1.58
N ARG A 88 -4.61 13.79 2.51
CA ARG A 88 -4.14 13.35 3.82
C ARG A 88 -4.87 12.13 4.33
N ILE A 89 -4.20 11.43 5.22
CA ILE A 89 -4.81 10.50 6.17
C ILE A 89 -4.82 11.17 7.54
N GLN A 90 -5.94 11.14 8.24
CA GLN A 90 -6.03 11.57 9.65
C GLN A 90 -6.20 10.36 10.57
N THR A 91 -5.61 10.45 11.76
CA THR A 91 -5.77 9.47 12.84
C THR A 91 -6.65 10.05 13.92
N TRP A 92 -7.62 9.27 14.38
CA TRP A 92 -8.58 9.64 15.41
C TRP A 92 -8.52 8.63 16.54
N GLN A 93 -8.44 9.13 17.77
CA GLN A 93 -8.40 8.29 18.97
C GLN A 93 -9.69 8.42 19.75
N ARG A 94 -10.26 7.27 20.12
CA ARG A 94 -11.45 7.18 20.98
C ARG A 94 -11.09 7.63 22.39
N GLN A 95 -11.91 8.52 22.94
CA GLN A 95 -11.82 9.00 24.31
C GLN A 95 -12.65 8.11 25.25
N GLY A 96 -12.49 8.32 26.57
CA GLY A 96 -13.22 7.55 27.59
C GLY A 96 -14.75 7.70 27.49
N ASP A 97 -15.23 8.87 27.08
CA ASP A 97 -16.64 9.19 26.85
C ASP A 97 -17.19 8.66 25.51
N GLY A 98 -16.35 8.00 24.70
CA GLY A 98 -16.72 7.48 23.38
C GLY A 98 -16.67 8.49 22.24
N SER A 99 -16.30 9.75 22.51
CA SER A 99 -15.97 10.72 21.47
C SER A 99 -14.66 10.36 20.76
N TYR A 100 -14.41 10.96 19.59
CA TYR A 100 -13.17 10.80 18.85
C TYR A 100 -12.47 12.15 18.68
N ILE A 101 -11.18 12.18 18.99
CA ILE A 101 -10.32 13.35 18.79
C ILE A 101 -9.31 13.01 17.71
N ALA A 102 -9.15 13.88 16.72
CA ALA A 102 -8.08 13.74 15.74
C ALA A 102 -6.73 14.07 16.41
N THR A 103 -5.79 13.13 16.35
CA THR A 103 -4.50 13.22 17.06
C THR A 103 -3.33 13.51 16.13
N SER A 104 -3.45 13.14 14.85
CA SER A 104 -2.38 13.33 13.87
C SER A 104 -2.91 13.30 12.44
N ALA A 105 -2.13 13.85 11.52
CA ALA A 105 -2.34 13.73 10.09
C ALA A 105 -1.02 13.41 9.37
N TYR A 106 -1.11 12.66 8.28
CA TYR A 106 -0.01 12.39 7.36
C TYR A 106 -0.43 12.78 5.95
N GLY A 107 0.45 13.46 5.20
CA GLY A 107 0.08 14.13 3.94
C GLY A 107 -0.32 15.59 4.18
N GLY A 108 -1.10 16.18 3.26
CA GLY A 108 -1.45 17.61 3.31
C GLY A 108 -0.76 18.48 2.25
N THR A 109 -1.45 19.51 1.75
CA THR A 109 -0.95 20.52 0.79
C THR A 109 -0.64 21.90 1.40
N ALA A 110 -0.64 22.10 2.72
CA ALA A 110 -0.28 23.40 3.30
C ALA A 110 1.22 23.73 3.16
N ALA A 111 1.55 25.03 3.09
CA ALA A 111 2.83 25.68 2.75
C ALA A 111 4.07 25.34 3.63
N ASN A 112 4.01 24.28 4.43
CA ASN A 112 5.03 23.89 5.40
C ASN A 112 5.54 22.45 5.26
N ASN A 113 5.44 21.85 4.06
CA ASN A 113 6.21 20.63 3.77
C ASN A 113 6.78 20.65 2.35
N ALA A 114 7.81 21.48 2.15
CA ALA A 114 8.63 21.48 0.93
C ALA A 114 9.41 20.16 0.71
N ASP A 115 9.50 19.27 1.72
CA ASP A 115 10.46 18.17 1.75
C ASP A 115 9.87 16.75 1.83
N ARG A 116 8.69 16.47 1.27
CA ARG A 116 8.21 15.08 1.11
C ARG A 116 7.55 14.85 -0.25
N GLY A 117 8.40 14.75 -1.28
CA GLY A 117 7.97 14.54 -2.66
C GLY A 117 7.30 13.17 -2.91
N GLY A 118 6.00 13.19 -3.19
CA GLY A 118 5.28 12.16 -3.93
C GLY A 118 5.27 12.51 -5.43
N TYR A 119 5.62 11.56 -6.31
CA TYR A 119 5.69 11.79 -7.76
C TYR A 119 4.53 11.12 -8.51
N CYS A 120 3.39 11.79 -8.67
CA CYS A 120 2.36 11.39 -9.65
C CYS A 120 1.68 12.61 -10.24
N ASN A 121 2.34 13.14 -11.28
CA ASN A 121 2.10 14.44 -11.89
C ASN A 121 0.68 14.56 -12.49
N PHE A 122 -0.27 15.03 -11.68
CA PHE A 122 -1.39 15.84 -12.15
C PHE A 122 -1.18 17.24 -11.58
N ALA A 123 -1.21 18.27 -12.43
CA ALA A 123 -0.90 19.64 -12.02
C ALA A 123 -1.78 20.07 -10.83
N GLY A 124 -1.15 20.46 -9.71
CA GLY A 124 -1.84 20.98 -8.52
C GLY A 124 -1.77 20.12 -7.25
N TRP A 125 -1.32 18.87 -7.31
CA TRP A 125 -1.30 17.95 -6.17
C TRP A 125 0.13 17.83 -5.60
N GLN A 126 0.44 18.56 -4.53
CA GLN A 126 1.75 18.55 -3.84
C GLN A 126 1.66 17.83 -2.49
N GLY A 127 2.64 16.99 -2.14
CA GLY A 127 2.69 16.28 -0.86
C GLY A 127 3.00 14.78 -0.98
N ALA A 128 2.87 14.05 0.12
CA ALA A 128 3.19 12.61 0.20
C ALA A 128 2.14 11.71 -0.49
N PHE A 129 0.91 12.21 -0.69
CA PHE A 129 -0.18 11.52 -1.37
C PHE A 129 -0.66 12.34 -2.58
N ALA A 130 -1.20 11.63 -3.57
CA ALA A 130 -1.88 12.20 -4.73
C ALA A 130 -3.27 11.53 -4.85
N ALA A 131 -4.28 12.15 -4.22
CA ALA A 131 -5.62 11.60 -4.02
C ALA A 131 -5.59 10.24 -3.27
N PRO A 132 -5.32 10.23 -1.95
CA PRO A 132 -5.47 9.04 -1.13
C PRO A 132 -6.95 8.70 -1.01
N TYR A 133 -7.41 7.70 -1.76
CA TYR A 133 -8.84 7.42 -1.89
C TYR A 133 -9.33 6.47 -0.81
N ASP A 134 -8.47 5.58 -0.32
CA ASP A 134 -8.86 4.58 0.66
C ASP A 134 -7.69 4.21 1.59
N VAL A 135 -8.03 3.67 2.77
CA VAL A 135 -7.09 3.27 3.82
C VAL A 135 -7.54 1.96 4.49
N ALA A 136 -6.60 1.05 4.76
CA ALA A 136 -6.87 -0.26 5.37
C ALA A 136 -5.72 -0.69 6.30
N LEU A 137 -6.01 -1.64 7.19
CA LEU A 137 -5.04 -2.22 8.13
C LEU A 137 -4.76 -3.69 7.82
N ASP A 138 -3.54 -4.16 8.07
CA ASP A 138 -3.27 -5.60 8.25
C ASP A 138 -3.36 -6.02 9.73
N GLY A 139 -3.22 -7.32 10.01
CA GLY A 139 -3.35 -7.88 11.35
C GLY A 139 -2.22 -7.49 12.30
N ALA A 140 -1.15 -6.88 11.79
CA ALA A 140 -0.09 -6.27 12.60
C ALA A 140 -0.29 -4.75 12.80
N GLY A 141 -1.42 -4.21 12.35
CA GLY A 141 -1.75 -2.78 12.40
C GLY A 141 -0.97 -1.93 11.41
N ASN A 142 -0.31 -2.52 10.41
CA ASN A 142 0.32 -1.71 9.37
C ASN A 142 -0.76 -1.04 8.53
N ILE A 143 -0.50 0.20 8.16
CA ILE A 143 -1.45 1.06 7.47
C ILE A 143 -1.14 1.01 5.98
N TYR A 144 -2.16 0.71 5.18
CA TYR A 144 -2.07 0.72 3.73
C TYR A 144 -2.92 1.87 3.21
N VAL A 145 -2.40 2.61 2.24
CA VAL A 145 -3.08 3.76 1.64
C VAL A 145 -3.10 3.59 0.14
N LEU A 146 -4.32 3.61 -0.43
CA LEU A 146 -4.51 3.60 -1.86
C LEU A 146 -4.29 5.01 -2.41
N ASN A 147 -3.13 5.20 -3.03
CA ASN A 147 -2.71 6.44 -3.65
C ASN A 147 -3.15 6.43 -5.13
N THR A 148 -4.41 6.78 -5.38
CA THR A 148 -5.12 6.46 -6.63
C THR A 148 -4.53 7.15 -7.85
N THR A 149 -4.20 8.45 -7.77
CA THR A 149 -3.56 9.14 -8.91
C THR A 149 -2.19 8.54 -9.22
N CYS A 150 -1.53 8.00 -8.19
CA CYS A 150 -0.27 7.31 -8.33
C CYS A 150 -0.36 5.88 -8.86
N LYS A 151 -1.56 5.29 -8.82
CA LYS A 151 -1.78 3.87 -9.11
C LYS A 151 -0.87 3.01 -8.22
N GLN A 152 -0.83 3.33 -6.93
CA GLN A 152 0.01 2.64 -5.93
C GLN A 152 -0.74 2.39 -4.64
N VAL A 153 -0.44 1.29 -3.97
CA VAL A 153 -0.75 1.09 -2.54
C VAL A 153 0.52 1.30 -1.76
N LEU A 154 0.53 2.31 -0.90
CA LEU A 154 1.63 2.63 0.00
C LEU A 154 1.42 1.91 1.34
N ARG A 155 2.50 1.42 1.96
CA ARG A 155 2.46 0.71 3.24
C ARG A 155 3.27 1.48 4.28
N PHE A 156 2.70 1.64 5.47
CA PHE A 156 3.29 2.32 6.62
C PHE A 156 3.21 1.42 7.86
N SER A 157 4.11 1.65 8.81
CA SER A 157 4.00 1.07 10.14
C SER A 157 2.82 1.69 10.90
N PRO A 158 2.36 1.10 12.02
CA PRO A 158 1.34 1.72 12.88
C PRO A 158 1.67 3.16 13.31
N ALA A 159 2.97 3.48 13.41
CA ALA A 159 3.47 4.83 13.70
C ALA A 159 3.58 5.74 12.46
N PHE A 160 2.89 5.41 11.36
CA PHE A 160 2.93 6.13 10.08
C PHE A 160 4.34 6.32 9.48
N ARG A 161 5.27 5.40 9.75
CA ARG A 161 6.59 5.41 9.08
C ARG A 161 6.49 4.59 7.80
N GLU A 162 6.87 5.17 6.66
CA GLU A 162 6.81 4.46 5.37
C GLU A 162 7.65 3.19 5.42
N LEU A 163 7.05 2.07 5.02
CA LEU A 163 7.67 0.76 4.97
C LEU A 163 8.07 0.41 3.55
N THR A 164 9.09 -0.44 3.43
CA THR A 164 9.56 -0.91 2.14
C THR A 164 8.75 -2.12 1.67
N ALA A 165 7.58 -1.92 1.08
CA ALA A 165 6.82 -2.98 0.41
C ALA A 165 5.68 -2.42 -0.46
N ASN A 166 5.75 -1.14 -0.86
CA ASN A 166 4.70 -0.47 -1.63
C ASN A 166 4.41 -1.25 -2.92
N VAL A 167 3.13 -1.38 -3.24
CA VAL A 167 2.62 -2.16 -4.37
C VAL A 167 2.29 -1.19 -5.50
N ASP A 168 2.91 -1.39 -6.67
CA ASP A 168 2.47 -0.73 -7.90
C ASP A 168 1.25 -1.48 -8.43
N VAL A 169 0.12 -0.78 -8.52
CA VAL A 169 -1.17 -1.36 -8.95
C VAL A 169 -1.52 -0.94 -10.38
N ARG A 170 -0.55 -0.46 -11.15
CA ARG A 170 -0.72 -0.24 -12.59
C ARG A 170 -1.00 -1.56 -13.30
N VAL A 171 -2.23 -1.74 -13.77
CA VAL A 171 -2.58 -2.84 -14.67
C VAL A 171 -2.15 -2.52 -16.11
N ALA A 172 -1.62 -3.53 -16.80
CA ALA A 172 -1.34 -3.44 -18.23
C ALA A 172 -2.66 -3.37 -19.02
N GLY A 173 -2.92 -2.26 -19.74
CA GLY A 173 -4.04 -2.20 -20.69
C GLY A 173 -4.87 -0.91 -20.75
N GLY A 174 -4.52 0.18 -20.08
CA GLY A 174 -5.23 1.45 -20.29
C GLY A 174 -4.74 2.62 -19.45
N ASP A 175 -5.04 3.84 -19.91
CA ASP A 175 -4.66 5.09 -19.24
C ASP A 175 -5.51 5.40 -17.99
N TYR A 176 -6.61 4.66 -17.78
CA TYR A 176 -7.66 4.97 -16.79
C TYR A 176 -7.92 3.97 -15.63
N PRO A 177 -6.93 3.26 -15.05
CA PRO A 177 -7.16 2.59 -13.77
C PRO A 177 -7.20 3.64 -12.66
N ARG A 178 -8.40 4.06 -12.25
CA ARG A 178 -8.62 4.70 -10.95
C ARG A 178 -9.13 3.61 -10.01
N PRO A 179 -8.26 2.89 -9.29
CA PRO A 179 -8.73 2.02 -8.21
C PRO A 179 -9.30 2.90 -7.11
N HIS A 180 -10.54 2.66 -6.73
CA HIS A 180 -11.25 3.41 -5.69
C HIS A 180 -11.39 2.59 -4.39
N GLY A 181 -11.41 1.26 -4.49
CA GLY A 181 -11.53 0.39 -3.32
C GLY A 181 -10.44 -0.67 -3.28
N PHE A 182 -9.95 -0.95 -2.08
CA PHE A 182 -9.04 -2.06 -1.84
C PHE A 182 -9.30 -2.68 -0.45
N ALA A 183 -8.83 -3.90 -0.25
CA ALA A 183 -8.87 -4.58 1.03
C ALA A 183 -7.51 -5.17 1.35
N VAL A 184 -7.22 -5.36 2.64
CA VAL A 184 -5.97 -5.97 3.10
C VAL A 184 -6.34 -7.10 4.06
N SER A 185 -5.83 -8.30 3.80
CA SER A 185 -5.96 -9.42 4.73
C SER A 185 -5.13 -9.19 5.99
N ARG A 186 -5.46 -9.91 7.07
CA ARG A 186 -4.67 -9.90 8.31
C ARG A 186 -3.18 -10.24 8.09
N ASN A 187 -2.85 -11.02 7.06
CA ASN A 187 -1.47 -11.39 6.73
C ASN A 187 -0.77 -10.40 5.77
N GLY A 188 -1.40 -9.26 5.45
CA GLY A 188 -0.81 -8.21 4.61
C GLY A 188 -0.93 -8.44 3.11
N VAL A 189 -1.71 -9.43 2.67
CA VAL A 189 -2.09 -9.57 1.26
C VAL A 189 -3.10 -8.50 0.90
N VAL A 190 -2.85 -7.75 -0.17
CA VAL A 190 -3.70 -6.66 -0.65
C VAL A 190 -4.65 -7.17 -1.74
N PHE A 191 -5.84 -6.62 -1.87
CA PHE A 191 -6.81 -6.92 -2.92
C PHE A 191 -7.29 -5.59 -3.46
N VAL A 192 -7.04 -5.30 -4.73
CA VAL A 192 -7.46 -4.02 -5.34
C VAL A 192 -8.59 -4.29 -6.31
N GLY A 193 -9.71 -3.58 -6.14
CA GLY A 193 -10.85 -3.65 -7.04
C GLY A 193 -10.66 -2.75 -8.25
N GLU A 194 -10.46 -3.32 -9.43
CA GLU A 194 -10.42 -2.59 -10.69
C GLU A 194 -11.15 -3.36 -11.78
N ASN A 195 -12.17 -2.78 -12.42
CA ASN A 195 -12.83 -3.31 -13.63
C ASN A 195 -12.99 -4.85 -13.65
N GLN A 196 -13.61 -5.41 -12.60
CA GLN A 196 -13.84 -6.86 -12.42
C GLN A 196 -12.59 -7.74 -12.18
N ARG A 197 -11.47 -7.16 -11.76
CA ARG A 197 -10.25 -7.89 -11.40
C ARG A 197 -9.83 -7.57 -9.97
N VAL A 198 -9.44 -8.62 -9.26
CA VAL A 198 -8.85 -8.56 -7.94
C VAL A 198 -7.34 -8.77 -8.09
N LEU A 199 -6.55 -7.76 -7.77
CA LEU A 199 -5.08 -7.88 -7.79
C LEU A 199 -4.58 -8.29 -6.41
N VAL A 200 -3.99 -9.48 -6.34
CA VAL A 200 -3.31 -10.02 -5.15
C VAL A 200 -1.81 -9.77 -5.30
N PRO A 201 -1.14 -8.94 -4.48
CA PRO A 201 0.31 -8.91 -4.43
C PRO A 201 0.79 -10.16 -3.70
N THR A 202 0.94 -11.24 -4.46
CA THR A 202 1.81 -12.33 -4.05
C THR A 202 3.26 -11.82 -4.16
N GLY A 203 4.05 -12.07 -3.12
CA GLY A 203 5.44 -11.64 -3.03
C GLY A 203 6.21 -11.94 -4.32
N THR A 204 6.89 -10.91 -4.83
CA THR A 204 7.69 -10.90 -6.06
C THR A 204 6.93 -11.26 -7.35
N ALA A 205 6.38 -10.24 -8.00
CA ALA A 205 5.76 -10.27 -9.34
C ALA A 205 4.38 -10.94 -9.43
N PHE A 206 3.49 -10.18 -10.07
CA PHE A 206 2.06 -10.38 -10.16
C PHE A 206 1.72 -11.41 -11.25
N ALA A 207 1.01 -12.48 -10.89
CA ALA A 207 0.21 -13.25 -11.83
C ALA A 207 -1.24 -12.79 -11.70
N ALA A 208 -1.84 -12.35 -12.80
CA ALA A 208 -3.28 -12.16 -12.87
C ALA A 208 -3.93 -13.55 -12.79
N ALA A 209 -4.57 -13.87 -11.67
CA ALA A 209 -5.49 -15.00 -11.64
C ALA A 209 -6.82 -14.53 -12.23
N ALA A 210 -7.11 -14.92 -13.46
CA ALA A 210 -8.48 -14.91 -13.95
C ALA A 210 -9.27 -15.98 -13.15
N PRO A 211 -10.49 -15.68 -12.64
CA PRO A 211 -11.33 -16.74 -12.11
C PRO A 211 -11.68 -17.71 -13.27
N PRO A 212 -11.76 -19.03 -13.02
CA PRO A 212 -12.28 -19.94 -14.02
C PRO A 212 -13.73 -19.55 -14.30
N VAL A 213 -14.00 -19.19 -15.55
CA VAL A 213 -15.36 -19.11 -16.08
C VAL A 213 -15.93 -20.53 -16.01
N ARG A 214 -16.71 -20.82 -14.99
CA ARG A 214 -17.60 -21.98 -15.03
C ARG A 214 -18.70 -21.63 -16.01
N GLY A 215 -18.69 -22.36 -17.12
CA GLY A 215 -19.64 -22.20 -18.22
C GLY A 215 -21.08 -22.24 -17.74
N SER A 216 -21.90 -21.47 -18.45
CA SER A 216 -23.35 -21.50 -18.38
C SER A 216 -23.88 -22.93 -18.54
N SER A 217 -24.62 -23.40 -17.54
CA SER A 217 -25.64 -24.42 -17.73
C SER A 217 -26.87 -23.98 -16.95
N ALA A 218 -27.98 -23.93 -17.68
CA ALA A 218 -29.23 -23.33 -17.29
C ALA A 218 -29.90 -24.04 -16.10
N SER A 219 -30.67 -23.22 -15.37
CA SER A 219 -31.96 -23.52 -14.73
C SER A 219 -32.43 -24.97 -14.79
N THR A 220 -32.54 -25.60 -13.61
CA THR A 220 -33.78 -26.25 -13.18
C THR A 220 -33.83 -26.29 -11.64
N THR A 221 -34.83 -25.61 -11.09
CA THR A 221 -35.28 -25.66 -9.70
C THR A 221 -35.67 -27.09 -9.29
N PRO A 222 -35.31 -27.57 -8.08
CA PRO A 222 -36.06 -28.61 -7.40
C PRO A 222 -36.90 -28.00 -6.26
N THR A 223 -38.20 -28.26 -6.35
CA THR A 223 -39.26 -28.01 -5.36
C THR A 223 -38.93 -28.63 -3.99
N PRO A 224 -39.32 -28.02 -2.86
CA PRO A 224 -39.09 -28.60 -1.53
C PRO A 224 -40.11 -29.70 -1.22
N THR A 225 -39.66 -30.85 -0.71
CA THR A 225 -40.50 -31.88 -0.08
C THR A 225 -40.41 -31.81 1.45
N PRO A 226 -41.48 -32.17 2.20
CA PRO A 226 -41.61 -31.86 3.63
C PRO A 226 -40.90 -32.89 4.53
N ASN A 227 -40.41 -32.41 5.68
CA ASN A 227 -39.82 -33.23 6.75
C ASN A 227 -40.83 -34.19 7.39
N PRO A 228 -40.43 -35.42 7.77
CA PRO A 228 -41.17 -36.24 8.73
C PRO A 228 -40.83 -35.90 10.22
N PRO A 229 -41.73 -36.23 11.18
CA PRO A 229 -41.70 -35.78 12.58
C PRO A 229 -40.75 -36.61 13.49
N PRO A 230 -40.48 -36.18 14.75
CA PRO A 230 -39.41 -36.73 15.59
C PRO A 230 -39.88 -37.93 16.43
N PRO A 231 -38.96 -38.80 16.89
CA PRO A 231 -39.25 -39.71 18.00
C PRO A 231 -38.81 -39.15 19.36
N SER A 232 -39.65 -39.44 20.35
CA SER A 232 -39.58 -39.09 21.77
C SER A 232 -38.52 -39.85 22.56
N ALA A 233 -38.22 -39.32 23.74
CA ALA A 233 -37.16 -39.68 24.68
C ALA A 233 -37.24 -41.08 25.32
N SER A 234 -36.07 -41.64 25.67
CA SER A 234 -35.86 -42.38 26.92
C SER A 234 -34.37 -42.48 27.29
N SER A 235 -34.14 -42.38 28.60
CA SER A 235 -32.91 -42.43 29.40
C SER A 235 -32.01 -43.66 29.20
N SER A 236 -30.68 -43.51 29.40
CA SER A 236 -29.95 -44.07 30.57
C SER A 236 -28.41 -44.07 30.39
N THR A 237 -27.71 -43.61 31.44
CA THR A 237 -26.38 -44.01 31.95
C THR A 237 -25.11 -43.95 31.11
N SER A 238 -24.14 -43.21 31.67
CA SER A 238 -22.70 -43.16 31.37
C SER A 238 -21.98 -44.46 31.77
N PRO A 239 -20.76 -44.74 31.24
CA PRO A 239 -19.58 -44.33 32.00
C PRO A 239 -18.41 -43.75 31.16
N ALA A 240 -17.54 -43.04 31.87
CA ALA A 240 -16.36 -42.32 31.41
C ALA A 240 -15.20 -43.21 30.94
N VAL A 241 -14.41 -42.77 29.94
CA VAL A 241 -12.96 -43.09 29.80
C VAL A 241 -12.19 -41.99 29.05
N ALA A 242 -11.16 -41.48 29.73
CA ALA A 242 -9.84 -40.94 29.34
C ALA A 242 -9.63 -39.89 28.22
N THR A 243 -9.14 -38.73 28.67
CA THR A 243 -8.26 -37.76 27.98
C THR A 243 -6.88 -38.35 27.61
N PRO A 244 -6.21 -37.83 26.56
CA PRO A 244 -4.75 -37.76 26.55
C PRO A 244 -4.22 -36.33 26.52
N ALA A 245 -3.04 -36.21 27.14
CA ALA A 245 -2.32 -35.01 27.56
C ALA A 245 -1.77 -34.13 26.42
N ALA A 246 -1.63 -32.85 26.75
CA ALA A 246 -0.95 -31.83 25.97
C ALA A 246 0.58 -32.06 25.92
N ALA A 247 1.17 -31.84 24.74
CA ALA A 247 2.62 -31.74 24.55
C ALA A 247 3.10 -30.30 24.86
N PRO A 248 4.31 -30.12 25.42
CA PRO A 248 4.82 -28.80 25.80
C PRO A 248 5.30 -27.99 24.58
N PRO A 249 5.18 -26.65 24.59
CA PRO A 249 5.66 -25.81 23.50
C PRO A 249 7.19 -25.71 23.51
N THR A 250 7.82 -26.12 22.41
CA THR A 250 9.21 -25.81 22.10
C THR A 250 9.39 -24.30 21.87
N ALA A 251 10.34 -23.70 22.59
CA ALA A 251 10.72 -22.29 22.47
C ALA A 251 11.18 -21.93 21.04
N PRO A 252 10.85 -20.73 20.51
CA PRO A 252 11.31 -20.33 19.19
C PRO A 252 12.80 -19.97 19.21
N SER A 253 13.58 -20.63 18.36
CA SER A 253 14.96 -20.25 18.07
C SER A 253 15.02 -18.83 17.51
N ALA A 254 15.89 -18.00 18.08
CA ALA A 254 16.17 -16.65 17.63
C ALA A 254 16.74 -16.65 16.20
N VAL A 255 15.89 -16.46 15.20
CA VAL A 255 16.31 -16.08 13.85
C VAL A 255 16.82 -14.64 13.95
N ALA A 256 18.13 -14.49 14.12
CA ALA A 256 18.79 -13.18 14.01
C ALA A 256 18.40 -12.55 12.67
N LEU A 257 17.61 -11.47 12.73
CA LEU A 257 17.19 -10.65 11.59
C LEU A 257 18.42 -10.17 10.81
N ARG A 258 18.86 -10.96 9.83
CA ARG A 258 19.90 -10.53 8.89
C ARG A 258 19.29 -9.43 8.03
N ASN A 259 19.74 -8.19 8.24
CA ASN A 259 19.36 -7.06 7.41
C ASN A 259 19.63 -7.41 5.92
N PRO A 260 18.61 -7.50 5.05
CA PRO A 260 18.81 -7.99 3.68
C PRO A 260 19.61 -7.00 2.83
N LEU A 261 20.44 -7.52 1.91
CA LEU A 261 21.20 -6.67 0.98
C LEU A 261 20.23 -6.01 -0.01
N ARG A 262 20.18 -4.68 -0.02
CA ARG A 262 19.43 -3.87 -0.97
C ARG A 262 20.31 -2.79 -1.58
N ILE A 263 19.99 -2.39 -2.81
CA ILE A 263 20.65 -1.29 -3.51
C ILE A 263 19.68 -0.18 -3.91
N ALA A 264 20.07 1.06 -3.63
CA ALA A 264 19.48 2.26 -4.21
C ALA A 264 20.44 2.81 -5.28
N THR A 265 19.92 3.11 -6.47
CA THR A 265 20.73 3.53 -7.63
C THR A 265 20.25 4.88 -8.18
N ARG A 266 21.15 5.86 -8.25
CA ARG A 266 20.95 7.09 -9.02
C ARG A 266 21.71 6.95 -10.33
N PHE A 267 21.00 6.54 -11.37
CA PHE A 267 21.56 6.44 -12.72
C PHE A 267 21.88 7.84 -13.25
N ALA A 268 23.07 8.03 -13.80
CA ALA A 268 23.38 9.22 -14.57
C ALA A 268 22.34 9.41 -15.67
N ARG A 269 21.80 10.62 -15.76
CA ARG A 269 20.97 11.04 -16.90
C ARG A 269 21.81 11.54 -18.08
N ARG A 270 23.12 11.75 -17.89
CA ARG A 270 24.05 12.28 -18.89
C ARG A 270 25.40 11.59 -18.82
N VAL A 271 26.06 11.50 -19.97
CA VAL A 271 27.47 11.08 -20.09
C VAL A 271 28.34 12.32 -19.92
N LEU A 272 29.32 12.27 -19.04
CA LEU A 272 30.30 13.34 -18.90
C LEU A 272 31.38 13.17 -19.98
N VAL A 273 31.69 14.25 -20.69
CA VAL A 273 32.77 14.30 -21.68
C VAL A 273 33.99 14.91 -20.99
N GLY A 274 35.04 14.11 -20.81
CA GLY A 274 36.30 14.58 -20.23
C GLY A 274 37.22 15.24 -21.27
N PRO A 275 38.31 15.90 -20.82
CA PRO A 275 39.22 16.71 -21.66
C PRO A 275 39.96 15.95 -22.77
N ARG A 276 39.85 14.61 -22.85
CA ARG A 276 40.41 13.75 -23.92
C ARG A 276 39.35 13.11 -24.82
N SER A 277 38.14 13.69 -24.87
CA SER A 277 36.95 13.14 -25.55
C SER A 277 36.49 11.77 -25.03
N ALA A 278 36.97 11.36 -23.86
CA ALA A 278 36.59 10.11 -23.22
C ALA A 278 35.24 10.28 -22.51
N ARG A 279 34.24 9.53 -22.97
CA ARG A 279 32.90 9.51 -22.40
C ARG A 279 32.89 8.67 -21.11
N ARG A 280 32.29 9.19 -20.04
CA ARG A 280 32.12 8.47 -18.77
C ARG A 280 30.67 8.49 -18.30
N LEU A 281 30.17 7.34 -17.85
CA LEU A 281 28.87 7.23 -17.19
C LEU A 281 29.08 7.20 -15.68
N VAL A 282 28.51 8.16 -14.95
CA VAL A 282 28.66 8.22 -13.48
C VAL A 282 27.36 7.78 -12.81
N THR A 283 27.38 6.63 -12.13
CA THR A 283 26.22 6.13 -11.39
C THR A 283 26.51 6.16 -9.90
N GLN A 284 25.59 6.66 -9.08
CA GLN A 284 25.72 6.57 -7.63
C GLN A 284 24.91 5.38 -7.10
N VAL A 285 25.51 4.58 -6.23
CA VAL A 285 24.88 3.39 -5.67
C VAL A 285 25.03 3.40 -4.15
N LYS A 286 23.96 3.13 -3.42
CA LYS A 286 23.99 2.96 -1.96
C LYS A 286 23.54 1.55 -1.63
N CYS A 287 24.36 0.82 -0.87
CA CYS A 287 24.02 -0.50 -0.35
C CYS A 287 23.55 -0.41 1.10
N THR A 288 22.65 -1.31 1.53
CA THR A 288 22.28 -1.44 2.95
C THR A 288 23.37 -2.13 3.79
N ARG A 289 24.25 -2.90 3.14
CA ARG A 289 25.41 -3.58 3.74
C ARG A 289 26.68 -3.30 2.94
N ALA A 290 27.84 -3.57 3.54
CA ALA A 290 29.10 -3.55 2.80
C ALA A 290 29.03 -4.52 1.61
N CYS A 291 29.33 -4.01 0.42
CA CYS A 291 29.07 -4.71 -0.84
C CYS A 291 30.16 -4.39 -1.87
N THR A 292 30.33 -5.27 -2.86
CA THR A 292 31.05 -4.97 -4.09
C THR A 292 30.02 -4.68 -5.18
N VAL A 293 30.02 -3.44 -5.68
CA VAL A 293 29.09 -2.99 -6.72
C VAL A 293 29.78 -3.04 -8.07
N ARG A 294 29.15 -3.68 -9.05
CA ARG A 294 29.56 -3.69 -10.46
C ARG A 294 28.50 -2.97 -11.29
N VAL A 295 28.95 -2.02 -12.09
CA VAL A 295 28.13 -1.34 -13.11
C VAL A 295 28.58 -1.84 -14.47
N LEU A 296 27.63 -2.33 -15.26
CA LEU A 296 27.82 -2.88 -16.60
C LEU A 296 26.96 -2.10 -17.59
N VAL A 297 27.58 -1.62 -18.65
CA VAL A 297 26.94 -0.85 -19.72
C VAL A 297 26.98 -1.67 -21.00
N ARG A 298 25.82 -1.90 -21.60
CA ARG A 298 25.62 -2.69 -22.81
C ARG A 298 24.84 -1.92 -23.86
N ASP A 299 25.20 -2.09 -25.12
CA ASP A 299 24.40 -1.67 -26.27
C ASP A 299 23.93 -2.91 -27.06
N ARG A 300 23.42 -2.70 -28.27
CA ARG A 300 22.96 -3.80 -29.16
C ARG A 300 24.10 -4.68 -29.67
N ARG A 301 25.35 -4.22 -29.64
CA ARG A 301 26.55 -4.93 -30.12
C ARG A 301 27.31 -5.63 -29.00
N GLY A 302 27.01 -5.33 -27.73
CA GLY A 302 27.56 -6.05 -26.59
C GLY A 302 27.93 -5.13 -25.42
N THR A 303 28.92 -5.54 -24.64
CA THR A 303 29.39 -4.76 -23.48
C THR A 303 30.26 -3.59 -23.93
N VAL A 304 29.87 -2.37 -23.56
CA VAL A 304 30.57 -1.14 -23.94
C VAL A 304 31.48 -0.63 -22.83
N GLY A 305 31.17 -0.97 -21.58
CA GLY A 305 32.03 -0.62 -20.45
C GLY A 305 31.54 -1.24 -19.16
N PHE A 306 32.45 -1.37 -18.19
CA PHE A 306 32.08 -1.75 -16.84
C PHE A 306 33.03 -1.09 -15.83
N ALA A 307 32.57 -0.97 -14.59
CA ALA A 307 33.41 -0.60 -13.47
C ALA A 307 32.91 -1.27 -12.19
N THR A 308 33.82 -1.55 -11.28
CA THR A 308 33.51 -2.16 -9.99
C THR A 308 34.03 -1.26 -8.88
N ARG A 309 33.28 -1.11 -7.79
CA ARG A 309 33.71 -0.35 -6.61
C ARG A 309 33.12 -0.95 -5.34
N ARG A 310 33.87 -0.93 -4.24
CA ARG A 310 33.34 -1.29 -2.92
C ARG A 310 32.41 -0.19 -2.40
N GLY A 311 31.24 -0.59 -1.93
CA GLY A 311 30.26 0.25 -1.27
C GLY A 311 30.25 0.01 0.24
N VAL A 312 30.17 1.09 1.00
CA VAL A 312 29.99 1.05 2.46
C VAL A 312 28.49 1.07 2.76
N ALA A 313 28.09 0.34 3.81
CA ALA A 313 26.71 0.32 4.26
C ALA A 313 26.19 1.75 4.50
N GLY A 314 25.01 2.07 3.98
CA GLY A 314 24.35 3.34 4.25
C GLY A 314 24.86 4.55 3.45
N ARG A 315 25.96 4.45 2.69
CA ARG A 315 26.54 5.59 1.95
C ARG A 315 26.45 5.39 0.44
N TYR A 316 26.25 6.49 -0.30
CA TYR A 316 26.35 6.48 -1.75
C TYR A 316 27.82 6.42 -2.18
N VAL A 317 28.11 5.54 -3.14
CA VAL A 317 29.39 5.48 -3.84
C VAL A 317 29.18 5.86 -5.30
N SER A 318 29.96 6.83 -5.78
CA SER A 318 29.98 7.22 -7.20
C SER A 318 30.86 6.26 -7.99
N ILE A 319 30.32 5.67 -9.05
CA ILE A 319 31.03 4.72 -9.92
C ILE A 319 31.08 5.31 -11.32
N SER A 320 32.30 5.55 -11.80
CA SER A 320 32.55 6.11 -13.13
C SER A 320 32.92 4.98 -14.08
N VAL A 321 32.06 4.72 -15.06
CA VAL A 321 32.30 3.71 -16.10
C VAL A 321 32.89 4.40 -17.33
N PRO A 322 34.11 4.03 -17.76
CA PRO A 322 34.67 4.52 -19.01
C PRO A 322 33.94 3.87 -20.20
N LEU A 323 33.55 4.69 -21.19
CA LEU A 323 32.78 4.28 -22.37
C LEU A 323 33.56 4.45 -23.69
N GLY A 324 34.82 4.89 -23.62
CA GLY A 324 35.65 5.15 -24.79
C GLY A 324 35.19 6.36 -25.63
N ARG A 325 35.62 6.42 -26.90
CA ARG A 325 35.33 7.50 -27.86
C ARG A 325 34.12 7.23 -28.78
N LYS A 326 33.56 6.01 -28.75
CA LYS A 326 32.44 5.62 -29.64
C LYS A 326 31.13 6.29 -29.20
N ARG A 327 30.34 6.77 -30.16
CA ARG A 327 28.98 7.25 -29.90
C ARG A 327 28.13 6.08 -29.42
N LEU A 328 27.56 6.21 -28.22
CA LEU A 328 26.59 5.25 -27.70
C LEU A 328 25.28 5.44 -28.46
N PRO A 329 24.71 4.38 -29.08
CA PRO A 329 23.41 4.48 -29.72
C PRO A 329 22.31 4.78 -28.69
N GLY A 330 21.22 5.43 -29.15
CA GLY A 330 20.15 6.01 -28.31
C GLY A 330 19.36 5.04 -27.42
N ARG A 331 19.71 3.74 -27.37
CA ARG A 331 19.23 2.81 -26.34
C ARG A 331 20.42 2.05 -25.76
N THR A 332 20.89 2.47 -24.59
CA THR A 332 21.96 1.83 -23.84
C THR A 332 21.39 1.23 -22.55
N GLN A 333 21.72 -0.02 -22.26
CA GLN A 333 21.31 -0.71 -21.04
C GLN A 333 22.39 -0.59 -19.98
N VAL A 334 22.03 -0.11 -18.79
CA VAL A 334 22.91 -0.04 -17.63
C VAL A 334 22.40 -1.01 -16.58
N THR A 335 23.23 -1.98 -16.21
CA THR A 335 22.96 -2.94 -15.14
C THR A 335 23.88 -2.64 -13.96
N VAL A 336 23.31 -2.51 -12.78
CA VAL A 336 24.03 -2.36 -11.50
C VAL A 336 23.78 -3.61 -10.70
N SER A 337 24.82 -4.32 -10.30
CA SER A 337 24.74 -5.48 -9.41
C SER A 337 25.59 -5.23 -8.17
N ALA A 338 25.11 -5.62 -7.00
CA ALA A 338 25.90 -5.61 -5.77
C ALA A 338 25.95 -7.01 -5.17
N ARG A 339 27.13 -7.39 -4.67
CA ARG A 339 27.38 -8.66 -3.99
C ARG A 339 28.01 -8.43 -2.62
N THR A 340 27.51 -9.06 -1.56
CA THR A 340 28.18 -9.05 -0.23
C THR A 340 29.28 -10.10 -0.17
N ALA A 341 30.18 -9.99 0.82
CA ALA A 341 31.18 -11.02 1.09
C ALA A 341 30.53 -12.39 1.43
N THR A 342 29.32 -12.37 1.98
CA THR A 342 28.53 -13.57 2.32
C THR A 342 27.79 -14.16 1.12
N GLY A 343 27.96 -13.62 -0.10
CA GLY A 343 27.40 -14.19 -1.33
C GLY A 343 26.02 -13.66 -1.74
N ASP A 344 25.38 -12.78 -0.95
CA ASP A 344 24.08 -12.20 -1.32
C ASP A 344 24.24 -11.32 -2.57
N VAL A 345 23.35 -11.46 -3.56
CA VAL A 345 23.41 -10.69 -4.81
C VAL A 345 22.09 -9.97 -5.06
N VAL A 346 22.16 -8.70 -5.43
CA VAL A 346 21.02 -7.91 -5.92
C VAL A 346 21.41 -7.19 -7.21
N SER A 347 20.50 -7.10 -8.17
CA SER A 347 20.73 -6.37 -9.41
C SER A 347 19.57 -5.46 -9.80
N ARG A 348 19.87 -4.35 -10.45
CA ARG A 348 18.91 -3.41 -11.04
C ARG A 348 19.36 -3.06 -12.45
N ARG A 349 18.41 -2.98 -13.37
CA ARG A 349 18.68 -2.68 -14.77
C ARG A 349 17.82 -1.51 -15.23
N ARG A 350 18.42 -0.63 -16.02
CA ARG A 350 17.72 0.52 -16.62
C ARG A 350 18.17 0.72 -18.05
N VAL A 351 17.22 0.95 -18.95
CA VAL A 351 17.51 1.46 -20.29
C VAL A 351 17.57 2.97 -20.21
N VAL A 352 18.68 3.55 -20.64
CA VAL A 352 18.89 4.99 -20.74
C VAL A 352 19.07 5.36 -22.20
N SER A 353 18.32 6.38 -22.61
CA SER A 353 18.59 7.09 -23.86
C SER A 353 19.68 8.11 -23.57
N LEU A 354 20.90 7.79 -23.98
CA LEU A 354 22.02 8.69 -23.88
C LEU A 354 21.98 9.55 -25.14
N GLY A 355 21.46 10.78 -25.02
CA GLY A 355 21.43 11.76 -26.11
C GLY A 355 22.83 12.05 -26.66
N ARG A 356 22.88 12.65 -27.86
CA ARG A 356 24.10 12.90 -28.66
C ARG A 356 25.26 13.49 -27.85
#